data_AF-A0A843FYT4-F1
#
_entry.id   AF-A0A843FYT4-F1
#
_cell.length_a   1.000
_cell.length_b   1.000
_cell.length_c   1.000
_cell.angle_alpha   90.00
_cell.angle_beta   90.00
_cell.angle_gamma   90.00
#
_symmetry.space_group_name_H-M   'P 1'
#
loop_
_entity.id
_entity.type
_entity.pdbx_description
1 polymer ?
#
loop_
_entity_poly.entity_id
_entity_poly.type
_entity_poly.pdbx_seq_one_letter_code
_entity_poly.pdbx_strand_id
1 'polypeptide(L)'
;MKAPVKQEKKVTFDNDIKRISLLRKNDKTIGILFLVLLAASFAAFLLLALTDEFTIYTSLPVMAVPFFVIGAIFYIVNRRFIALGVIAVLSLIAYLIMPDSVLFILYLLVCAEGVAMVIEVFQRLIFYEILSRIEQINVKEKTDIVDKLIMFFFNIPVDLDTRNLKIEADLSRNKLPIEDMVSCMIISLLFCMFLWIYLFLNPMFSFETEGVPIYTFTIILYISALVMPWTVFSTVNARIETDYRSFKLYDGFMSTFKRMFLPAFAAVLFLIFALYTGPENLYYILMSMAMIIVMTIFTSAMYFTSNELSMVNDILDKWGEFHPTEIYSGFDSVRRKSSLKDDIPGTPRRNPSECFSVDLKSRAR
;
A
#
# COMPACT_ATOMS: atom_id res chain seq x y z
N MET A 1 -65.32 7.22 -17.96
CA MET A 1 -64.06 7.48 -18.72
C MET A 1 -63.05 8.11 -17.77
N LYS A 2 -61.78 7.70 -17.90
CA LYS A 2 -60.72 7.70 -16.87
C LYS A 2 -60.32 9.10 -16.36
N ALA A 3 -60.04 9.18 -15.05
CA ALA A 3 -59.43 10.32 -14.38
C ALA A 3 -57.98 10.54 -14.85
N PRO A 4 -57.49 11.78 -14.92
CA PRO A 4 -56.11 12.06 -15.33
C PRO A 4 -55.13 11.67 -14.22
N VAL A 5 -54.18 10.81 -14.58
CA VAL A 5 -53.08 10.37 -13.72
C VAL A 5 -52.13 11.55 -13.48
N LYS A 6 -51.97 11.92 -12.22
CA LYS A 6 -50.98 12.89 -11.74
C LYS A 6 -49.58 12.35 -12.08
N GLN A 7 -48.86 13.04 -12.96
CA GLN A 7 -47.45 12.72 -13.22
C GLN A 7 -46.65 13.01 -11.95
N GLU A 8 -46.10 11.97 -11.34
CA GLU A 8 -45.06 12.10 -10.33
C GLU A 8 -43.86 12.82 -10.97
N LYS A 9 -43.58 14.03 -10.50
CA LYS A 9 -42.29 14.67 -10.73
C LYS A 9 -41.23 13.76 -10.12
N LYS A 10 -40.52 13.00 -10.96
CA LYS A 10 -39.23 12.42 -10.61
C LYS A 10 -38.34 13.56 -10.12
N VAL A 11 -38.12 13.60 -8.82
CA VAL A 11 -37.04 14.38 -8.22
C VAL A 11 -35.77 13.67 -8.64
N THR A 12 -35.19 14.10 -9.76
CA THR A 12 -33.79 13.83 -10.06
C THR A 12 -32.98 14.56 -9.01
N PHE A 13 -32.45 13.82 -8.05
CA PHE A 13 -31.33 14.30 -7.25
C PHE A 13 -30.20 14.56 -8.23
N ASP A 14 -29.96 15.85 -8.48
CA ASP A 14 -28.80 16.29 -9.23
C ASP A 14 -27.58 15.74 -8.50
N ASN A 15 -26.81 14.90 -9.19
CA ASN A 15 -25.61 14.26 -8.68
C ASN A 15 -24.46 15.27 -8.59
N ASP A 16 -24.70 16.38 -7.89
CA ASP A 16 -23.78 17.49 -7.68
C ASP A 16 -22.93 17.30 -6.40
N ILE A 17 -22.81 16.05 -5.94
CA ILE A 17 -21.61 15.65 -5.23
C ILE A 17 -20.52 15.65 -6.31
N LYS A 18 -19.84 16.79 -6.49
CA LYS A 18 -18.50 16.85 -7.12
C LYS A 18 -17.80 15.56 -6.71
N ARG A 19 -17.59 14.62 -7.64
CA ARG A 19 -16.90 13.36 -7.34
C ARG A 19 -15.58 13.75 -6.69
N ILE A 20 -15.50 13.67 -5.36
CA ILE A 20 -14.32 14.06 -4.60
C ILE A 20 -13.24 13.15 -5.13
N SER A 21 -12.32 13.70 -5.90
CA SER A 21 -11.33 12.85 -6.53
C SER A 21 -10.39 12.36 -5.44
N LEU A 22 -10.43 11.05 -5.20
CA LEU A 22 -9.62 10.37 -4.19
C LEU A 22 -8.12 10.65 -4.37
N LEU A 23 -7.69 10.90 -5.61
CA LEU A 23 -6.33 11.32 -5.97
C LEU A 23 -6.21 12.84 -6.12
N ARG A 24 -5.10 13.41 -5.64
CA ARG A 24 -4.75 14.81 -5.92
C ARG A 24 -4.43 14.99 -7.41
N LYS A 25 -4.50 16.23 -7.92
CA LYS A 25 -4.21 16.53 -9.33
C LYS A 25 -2.79 16.10 -9.74
N ASN A 26 -1.81 16.30 -8.86
CA ASN A 26 -0.42 15.90 -9.10
C ASN A 26 -0.30 14.37 -9.14
N ASP A 27 -0.89 13.66 -8.17
CA ASP A 27 -0.88 12.20 -8.10
C ASP A 27 -1.54 11.55 -9.32
N LYS A 28 -2.63 12.15 -9.84
CA LYS A 28 -3.24 11.72 -11.11
C LYS A 28 -2.27 11.85 -12.27
N THR A 29 -1.52 12.94 -12.33
CA THR A 29 -0.53 13.19 -13.39
C THR A 29 0.62 12.18 -13.30
N ILE A 30 1.13 11.94 -12.09
CA ILE A 30 2.18 10.94 -11.83
C ILE A 30 1.68 9.54 -12.17
N GLY A 31 0.45 9.18 -11.77
CA GLY A 31 -0.15 7.88 -12.08
C GLY A 31 -0.37 7.66 -13.58
N ILE A 32 -0.87 8.67 -14.30
CA ILE A 32 -1.02 8.60 -15.76
C ILE A 32 0.35 8.49 -16.43
N LEU A 33 1.33 9.31 -16.02
CA LEU A 33 2.68 9.25 -16.55
C LEU A 33 3.31 7.87 -16.32
N PHE A 34 3.15 7.31 -15.12
CA PHE A 34 3.60 5.96 -14.79
C PHE A 34 3.00 4.91 -15.72
N LEU A 35 1.67 4.95 -15.93
CA LEU A 35 0.99 4.00 -16.82
C LEU A 35 1.44 4.13 -18.28
N VAL A 36 1.62 5.35 -18.78
CA VAL A 36 2.11 5.61 -20.14
C VAL A 36 3.55 5.10 -20.30
N LEU A 37 4.42 5.38 -19.33
CA LEU A 37 5.80 4.90 -19.35
C LEU A 37 5.86 3.39 -19.22
N LEU A 38 5.01 2.78 -18.39
CA LEU A 38 4.96 1.33 -18.22
C LEU A 38 4.47 0.64 -19.50
N ALA A 39 3.46 1.20 -20.17
CA ALA A 39 3.02 0.71 -21.47
C ALA A 39 4.10 0.86 -22.55
N ALA A 40 4.83 1.98 -22.55
CA ALA A 40 5.95 2.20 -23.46
C ALA A 40 7.12 1.24 -23.20
N SER A 41 7.48 1.01 -21.93
CA SER A 41 8.48 0.02 -21.53
C SER A 41 8.08 -1.39 -21.93
N PHE A 42 6.80 -1.75 -21.77
CA PHE A 42 6.29 -3.05 -22.19
C PHE A 42 6.34 -3.22 -23.72
N ALA A 43 5.94 -2.19 -24.47
CA ALA A 43 6.05 -2.19 -25.92
C ALA A 43 7.52 -2.30 -26.38
N ALA A 44 8.43 -1.55 -25.75
CA ALA A 44 9.86 -1.61 -26.04
C ALA A 44 10.44 -3.00 -25.74
N PHE A 45 10.05 -3.62 -24.62
CA PHE A 45 10.43 -5.00 -24.29
C PHE A 45 9.94 -6.00 -25.35
N LEU A 46 8.69 -5.88 -25.81
CA LEU A 46 8.16 -6.73 -26.88
C LEU A 46 8.87 -6.51 -28.22
N LEU A 47 9.24 -5.28 -28.55
CA LEU A 47 10.01 -4.99 -29.77
C LEU A 47 11.42 -5.59 -29.69
N LEU A 48 12.07 -5.54 -28.53
CA LEU A 48 13.36 -6.20 -28.31
C LEU A 48 13.22 -7.72 -28.44
N ALA A 49 12.11 -8.31 -27.99
CA ALA A 49 11.82 -9.73 -28.17
C ALA A 49 11.67 -10.19 -29.62
N LEU A 50 11.49 -9.26 -30.56
CA LEU A 50 11.45 -9.54 -32.00
C LEU A 50 12.83 -9.46 -32.68
N THR A 51 13.88 -9.10 -31.93
CA THR A 51 15.25 -9.02 -32.46
C THR A 51 16.02 -10.31 -32.18
N ASP A 52 16.93 -10.68 -33.08
CA ASP A 52 17.71 -11.92 -32.99
C ASP A 52 18.70 -11.93 -31.79
N GLU A 53 18.95 -10.78 -31.17
CA GLU A 53 19.85 -10.63 -30.00
C GLU A 53 19.10 -10.61 -28.66
N PHE A 54 17.83 -11.04 -28.62
CA PHE A 54 17.04 -10.99 -27.41
C PHE A 54 17.56 -11.92 -26.31
N THR A 55 18.00 -11.32 -25.20
CA THR A 55 18.15 -12.01 -23.92
C THR A 55 17.28 -11.34 -22.86
N ILE A 56 16.54 -12.15 -22.09
CA ILE A 56 15.63 -11.66 -21.04
C ILE A 56 16.41 -10.79 -20.03
N TYR A 57 17.64 -11.17 -19.71
CA TYR A 57 18.47 -10.50 -18.71
C TYR A 57 18.91 -9.08 -19.12
N THR A 58 19.16 -8.83 -20.41
CA THR A 58 19.56 -7.50 -20.90
C THR A 58 18.36 -6.60 -21.22
N SER A 59 17.22 -7.21 -21.56
CA SER A 59 16.02 -6.48 -21.99
C SER A 59 15.08 -6.10 -20.85
N LEU A 60 15.02 -6.89 -19.77
CA LEU A 60 14.13 -6.60 -18.63
C LEU A 60 14.40 -5.24 -17.93
N PRO A 61 15.64 -4.73 -17.82
CA PRO A 61 15.92 -3.41 -17.22
C PRO A 61 15.13 -2.24 -17.84
N VAL A 62 14.66 -2.38 -19.08
CA VAL A 62 13.76 -1.42 -19.73
C VAL A 62 12.45 -1.23 -18.94
N MET A 63 12.02 -2.24 -18.18
CA MET A 63 10.87 -2.15 -17.29
C MET A 63 11.10 -1.26 -16.06
N ALA A 64 12.35 -0.95 -15.69
CA ALA A 64 12.63 -0.02 -14.59
C ALA A 64 12.53 1.46 -14.99
N VAL A 65 12.47 1.76 -16.30
CA VAL A 65 12.40 3.12 -16.84
C VAL A 65 11.27 3.98 -16.25
N PRO A 66 10.04 3.49 -16.01
CA PRO A 66 8.98 4.29 -15.40
C PRO A 66 9.38 4.83 -14.02
N PHE A 67 10.03 4.00 -13.20
CA PHE A 67 10.53 4.42 -11.89
C PHE A 67 11.70 5.39 -12.01
N PHE A 68 12.63 5.14 -12.94
CA PHE A 68 13.76 6.03 -13.17
C PHE A 68 13.31 7.43 -13.56
N VAL A 69 12.40 7.55 -14.55
CA VAL A 69 11.91 8.83 -15.05
C VAL A 69 11.14 9.58 -13.96
N ILE A 70 10.27 8.91 -13.21
CA ILE A 70 9.53 9.54 -12.10
C ILE A 70 10.47 10.02 -11.01
N GLY A 71 11.47 9.21 -10.63
CA GLY A 71 12.48 9.62 -9.64
C GLY A 71 13.32 10.81 -10.10
N ALA A 72 13.73 10.82 -11.37
CA ALA A 72 14.47 11.95 -11.95
C ALA A 72 13.63 13.24 -11.96
N ILE A 73 12.36 13.15 -12.38
CA ILE A 73 11.41 14.29 -12.34
C ILE A 73 11.26 14.81 -10.92
N PHE A 74 11.12 13.92 -9.93
CA PHE A 74 11.00 14.32 -8.53
C PHE A 74 12.20 15.16 -8.06
N TYR A 75 13.43 14.73 -8.34
CA TYR A 75 14.62 15.50 -7.99
C TYR A 75 14.66 16.87 -8.65
N ILE A 76 14.27 16.96 -9.92
CA ILE A 76 14.23 18.21 -10.69
C ILE A 76 13.17 19.16 -10.13
N VAL A 77 11.94 18.68 -9.94
CA VAL A 77 10.80 19.49 -9.46
C VAL A 77 11.06 20.02 -8.06
N ASN A 78 11.63 19.20 -7.17
CA ASN A 78 11.96 19.59 -5.81
C ASN A 78 13.29 20.37 -5.69
N ARG A 79 13.90 20.74 -6.82
CA ARG A 79 15.16 21.51 -6.90
C ARG A 79 16.30 20.90 -6.09
N ARG A 80 16.32 19.57 -5.94
CA ARG A 80 17.36 18.82 -5.21
C ARG A 80 18.58 18.59 -6.11
N PHE A 81 19.08 19.65 -6.74
CA PHE A 81 20.19 19.58 -7.71
C PHE A 81 21.49 19.06 -7.08
N ILE A 82 21.70 19.29 -5.78
CA ILE A 82 22.84 18.74 -5.04
C ILE A 82 22.78 17.21 -5.04
N ALA A 83 21.61 16.60 -4.81
CA ALA A 83 21.46 15.15 -4.82
C ALA A 83 21.75 14.59 -6.23
N LEU A 84 21.26 15.25 -7.29
CA LEU A 84 21.58 14.86 -8.67
C LEU A 84 23.08 14.96 -8.98
N GLY A 85 23.75 16.02 -8.50
CA GLY A 85 25.19 16.17 -8.63
C GLY A 85 25.95 15.04 -7.93
N VAL A 86 25.56 14.69 -6.70
CA VAL A 86 26.14 13.57 -5.95
C VAL A 86 25.92 12.24 -6.68
N ILE A 87 24.71 11.98 -7.17
CA ILE A 87 24.41 10.76 -7.95
C ILE A 87 25.30 10.70 -9.20
N ALA A 88 25.42 11.80 -9.96
CA ALA A 88 26.25 11.85 -11.15
C ALA A 88 27.74 11.59 -10.86
N VAL A 89 28.28 12.19 -9.78
CA VAL A 89 29.67 11.95 -9.35
C VAL A 89 29.88 10.51 -8.90
N LEU A 90 28.95 9.95 -8.11
CA LEU A 90 29.01 8.55 -7.68
C LEU A 90 28.94 7.58 -8.87
N SER A 91 28.04 7.83 -9.82
CA SER A 91 27.94 7.06 -11.05
C SER A 91 29.21 7.17 -11.91
N LEU A 92 29.85 8.34 -11.99
CA LEU A 92 31.10 8.51 -12.72
C LEU A 92 32.25 7.74 -12.05
N ILE A 93 32.37 7.82 -10.73
CA ILE A 93 33.37 7.07 -9.96
C ILE A 93 33.15 5.56 -10.13
N ALA A 94 31.89 5.11 -10.03
CA ALA A 94 31.51 3.72 -10.23
C ALA A 94 31.83 3.23 -11.63
N TYR A 95 31.57 4.04 -12.66
CA TYR A 95 31.89 3.71 -14.05
C TYR A 95 33.40 3.47 -14.25
N LEU A 96 34.25 4.27 -13.59
CA LEU A 96 35.71 4.12 -13.67
C LEU A 96 36.24 2.88 -12.94
N ILE A 97 35.53 2.38 -11.92
CA ILE A 97 35.94 1.20 -11.14
C ILE A 97 35.37 -0.08 -11.75
N MET A 98 34.05 -0.13 -11.90
CA MET A 98 33.26 -1.27 -12.39
C MET A 98 32.02 -0.75 -13.12
N PRO A 99 31.99 -0.78 -14.47
CA PRO A 99 30.88 -0.22 -15.26
C PRO A 99 29.49 -0.74 -14.87
N ASP A 100 29.39 -2.03 -14.52
CA ASP A 100 28.11 -2.67 -14.14
C ASP A 100 27.51 -2.09 -12.84
N SER A 101 28.35 -1.53 -11.97
CA SER A 101 27.91 -0.93 -10.70
C SER A 101 27.19 0.42 -10.88
N VAL A 102 27.28 1.04 -12.06
CA VAL A 102 26.55 2.28 -12.35
C VAL A 102 25.05 2.06 -12.30
N LEU A 103 24.57 0.97 -12.90
CA LEU A 103 23.15 0.62 -12.89
C LEU A 103 22.68 0.42 -11.44
N PHE A 104 23.45 -0.26 -10.61
CA PHE A 104 23.13 -0.42 -9.20
C PHE A 104 22.86 0.92 -8.49
N ILE A 105 23.73 1.90 -8.68
CA ILE A 105 23.60 3.23 -8.08
C ILE A 105 22.34 3.94 -8.59
N LEU A 106 22.05 3.85 -9.88
CA LEU A 106 20.85 4.46 -10.46
C LEU A 106 19.57 3.80 -9.93
N TYR A 107 19.56 2.47 -9.79
CA TYR A 107 18.42 1.75 -9.19
C TYR A 107 18.21 2.15 -7.72
N LEU A 108 19.29 2.18 -6.94
CA LEU A 108 19.23 2.48 -5.51
C LEU A 108 18.85 3.94 -5.25
N LEU A 109 19.46 4.90 -5.96
CA LEU A 109 19.27 6.33 -5.66
C LEU A 109 18.15 6.98 -6.46
N VAL A 110 17.95 6.62 -7.74
CA VAL A 110 16.93 7.26 -8.60
C VAL A 110 15.65 6.45 -8.62
N CYS A 111 15.73 5.16 -8.95
CA CYS A 111 14.53 4.34 -9.10
C CYS A 111 13.82 4.14 -7.76
N ALA A 112 14.56 4.04 -6.64
CA ALA A 112 13.95 3.92 -5.31
C ALA A 112 13.05 5.12 -4.96
N GLU A 113 13.47 6.34 -5.30
CA GLU A 113 12.65 7.54 -5.12
C GLU A 113 11.42 7.52 -6.03
N GLY A 114 11.59 7.06 -7.29
CA GLY A 114 10.48 6.86 -8.21
C GLY A 114 9.45 5.86 -7.67
N VAL A 115 9.92 4.76 -7.09
CA VAL A 115 9.06 3.77 -6.40
C VAL A 115 8.31 4.42 -5.24
N ALA A 116 8.98 5.21 -4.39
CA ALA A 116 8.35 5.91 -3.27
C ALA A 116 7.22 6.86 -3.71
N MET A 117 7.38 7.55 -4.85
CA MET A 117 6.34 8.40 -5.43
C MET A 117 5.15 7.59 -5.98
N VAL A 118 5.42 6.48 -6.66
CA VAL A 118 4.36 5.60 -7.18
C VAL A 118 3.57 4.95 -6.03
N ILE A 119 4.24 4.60 -4.93
CA ILE A 119 3.60 4.05 -3.73
C ILE A 119 2.57 5.03 -3.15
N GLU A 120 2.89 6.33 -3.08
CA GLU A 120 1.92 7.33 -2.60
C GLU A 120 0.62 7.29 -3.43
N VAL A 121 0.74 7.20 -4.76
CA VAL A 121 -0.42 7.08 -5.66
C VAL A 121 -1.21 5.79 -5.40
N PHE A 122 -0.51 4.66 -5.29
CA PHE A 122 -1.14 3.35 -5.04
C PHE A 122 -1.81 3.28 -3.68
N GLN A 123 -1.18 3.79 -2.63
CA GLN A 123 -1.77 3.84 -1.30
C GLN A 123 -3.08 4.62 -1.30
N ARG A 124 -3.17 5.77 -1.99
CA ARG A 124 -4.42 6.56 -2.07
C ARG A 124 -5.52 5.76 -2.77
N LEU A 125 -5.19 5.06 -3.85
CA LEU A 125 -6.16 4.25 -4.60
C LEU A 125 -6.65 3.06 -3.77
N ILE A 126 -5.70 2.30 -3.20
CA ILE A 126 -5.97 1.03 -2.51
C ILE A 126 -6.64 1.29 -1.16
N PHE A 127 -6.19 2.30 -0.40
CA PHE A 127 -6.66 2.55 0.96
C PHE A 127 -8.17 2.77 1.01
N TYR A 128 -8.69 3.72 0.23
CA TYR A 128 -10.11 4.04 0.26
C TYR A 128 -10.99 2.91 -0.30
N GLU A 129 -10.54 2.22 -1.34
CA GLU A 129 -11.30 1.11 -1.91
C GLU A 129 -11.43 -0.04 -0.89
N ILE A 130 -10.32 -0.44 -0.27
CA ILE A 130 -10.32 -1.53 0.71
C ILE A 130 -11.13 -1.15 1.93
N LEU A 131 -10.97 0.08 2.42
CA LEU A 131 -11.65 0.55 3.60
C LEU A 131 -13.17 0.55 3.38
N SER A 132 -13.63 1.12 2.26
CA SER A 132 -15.05 1.13 1.90
C SER A 132 -15.61 -0.29 1.75
N ARG A 133 -14.83 -1.23 1.20
CA ARG A 133 -15.23 -2.62 1.14
C ARG A 133 -15.36 -3.22 2.53
N ILE A 134 -14.36 -3.05 3.41
CA ILE A 134 -14.36 -3.59 4.78
C ILE A 134 -15.58 -3.14 5.57
N GLU A 135 -15.90 -1.85 5.53
CA GLU A 135 -17.07 -1.28 6.22
C GLU A 135 -18.38 -1.94 5.75
N GLN A 136 -18.46 -2.30 4.48
CA GLN A 136 -19.66 -2.89 3.87
C GLN A 136 -19.74 -4.42 3.95
N ILE A 137 -18.69 -5.13 4.36
CA ILE A 137 -18.64 -6.61 4.36
C ILE A 137 -19.83 -7.22 5.10
N ASN A 138 -20.17 -6.69 6.28
CA ASN A 138 -21.26 -7.21 7.11
C ASN A 138 -22.66 -6.73 6.69
N VAL A 139 -22.74 -5.73 5.82
CA VAL A 139 -24.01 -5.17 5.34
C VAL A 139 -24.48 -5.89 4.06
N LYS A 140 -23.54 -6.42 3.28
CA LYS A 140 -23.84 -7.11 2.02
C LYS A 140 -24.46 -8.48 2.27
N GLU A 141 -25.59 -8.75 1.61
CA GLU A 141 -26.28 -10.04 1.65
C GLU A 141 -25.48 -11.15 0.93
N LYS A 142 -24.65 -10.79 -0.05
CA LYS A 142 -23.71 -11.70 -0.74
C LYS A 142 -22.32 -11.08 -0.78
N THR A 143 -21.33 -11.84 -0.32
CA THR A 143 -19.93 -11.43 -0.37
C THR A 143 -19.32 -11.77 -1.73
N ASP A 144 -18.73 -10.77 -2.38
CA ASP A 144 -18.02 -10.95 -3.64
C ASP A 144 -16.69 -11.70 -3.40
N ILE A 145 -16.10 -12.24 -4.48
CA ILE A 145 -14.77 -12.88 -4.42
C ILE A 145 -13.72 -11.89 -3.91
N VAL A 146 -13.81 -10.62 -4.29
CA VAL A 146 -12.91 -9.56 -3.82
C VAL A 146 -13.06 -9.34 -2.33
N ASP A 147 -14.28 -9.34 -1.80
CA ASP A 147 -14.52 -9.16 -0.37
C ASP A 147 -13.97 -10.34 0.43
N LYS A 148 -14.08 -11.57 -0.11
CA LYS A 148 -13.45 -12.77 0.48
C LYS A 148 -11.93 -12.70 0.48
N LEU A 149 -11.32 -12.18 -0.59
CA LEU A 149 -9.88 -11.97 -0.65
C LEU A 149 -9.43 -10.94 0.39
N ILE A 150 -10.16 -9.83 0.55
CA ILE A 150 -9.86 -8.82 1.57
C ILE A 150 -9.97 -9.41 2.97
N MET A 151 -11.05 -10.15 3.28
CA MET A 151 -11.19 -10.84 4.57
C MET A 151 -10.03 -11.80 4.84
N PHE A 152 -9.60 -12.56 3.82
CA PHE A 152 -8.47 -13.47 3.93
C PHE A 152 -7.15 -12.74 4.17
N PHE A 153 -6.83 -11.74 3.33
CA PHE A 153 -5.57 -11.01 3.47
C PHE A 153 -5.49 -10.29 4.81
N PHE A 154 -6.54 -9.56 5.21
CA PHE A 154 -6.58 -8.84 6.48
C PHE A 154 -6.95 -9.72 7.69
N ASN A 155 -7.17 -11.02 7.49
CA ASN A 155 -7.56 -11.98 8.54
C ASN A 155 -8.72 -11.48 9.43
N ILE A 156 -9.74 -10.87 8.81
CA ILE A 156 -10.88 -10.30 9.52
C ILE A 156 -11.81 -11.45 9.95
N PRO A 157 -12.11 -11.62 11.25
CA PRO A 157 -13.06 -12.63 11.71
C PRO A 157 -14.47 -12.33 11.18
N VAL A 158 -15.19 -13.38 10.78
CA VAL A 158 -16.55 -13.26 10.21
C VAL A 158 -17.56 -12.67 11.21
N ASP A 159 -17.32 -12.87 12.51
CA ASP A 159 -18.21 -12.41 13.59
C ASP A 159 -17.92 -10.97 14.07
N LEU A 160 -16.92 -10.29 13.49
CA LEU A 160 -16.51 -8.97 13.90
C LEU A 160 -17.38 -7.90 13.23
N ASP A 161 -18.02 -6.99 13.99
CA ASP A 161 -18.77 -5.89 13.40
C ASP A 161 -17.84 -4.84 12.76
N THR A 162 -17.78 -4.81 11.42
CA THR A 162 -16.88 -3.94 10.65
C THR A 162 -17.37 -2.48 10.52
N ARG A 163 -18.57 -2.16 11.02
CA ARG A 163 -19.16 -0.81 10.94
C ARG A 163 -18.42 0.22 11.78
N ASN A 164 -17.87 -0.20 12.91
CA ASN A 164 -17.16 0.68 13.84
C ASN A 164 -15.69 0.82 13.45
N LEU A 165 -15.45 1.22 12.20
CA LEU A 165 -14.11 1.45 11.71
C LEU A 165 -13.63 2.83 12.16
N LYS A 166 -12.48 2.86 12.83
CA LYS A 166 -11.83 4.10 13.26
C LYS A 166 -10.44 4.20 12.68
N ILE A 167 -10.10 5.45 12.37
CA ILE A 167 -8.80 5.85 11.90
C ILE A 167 -8.22 6.80 12.95
N GLU A 168 -7.00 6.53 13.38
CA GLU A 168 -6.26 7.41 14.27
C GLU A 168 -4.85 7.56 13.71
N ALA A 169 -4.47 8.76 13.29
CA ALA A 169 -3.10 8.97 12.90
C ALA A 169 -2.18 9.04 14.12
N ASP A 170 -1.24 8.12 14.17
CA ASP A 170 -0.13 8.14 15.12
C ASP A 170 1.03 8.95 14.50
N LEU A 171 0.80 10.25 14.29
CA LEU A 171 1.74 11.15 13.60
C LEU A 171 2.82 11.73 14.52
N SER A 172 2.76 11.55 15.84
CA SER A 172 3.79 12.04 16.76
C SER A 172 5.01 11.10 16.84
N ARG A 173 5.49 10.64 15.69
CA ARG A 173 6.64 9.74 15.62
C ARG A 173 7.91 10.56 15.37
N ASN A 174 8.67 10.81 16.44
CA ASN A 174 9.99 11.48 16.36
C ASN A 174 11.10 10.59 15.77
N LYS A 175 10.78 9.37 15.32
CA LYS A 175 11.74 8.35 14.87
C LYS A 175 11.20 7.61 13.65
N LEU A 176 12.11 7.13 12.79
CA LEU A 176 11.76 6.25 11.68
C LEU A 176 11.04 4.99 12.19
N PRO A 177 9.94 4.55 11.54
CA PRO A 177 9.16 3.40 11.98
C PRO A 177 9.86 2.09 11.59
N ILE A 178 10.91 1.73 12.35
CA ILE A 178 11.73 0.54 12.08
C ILE A 178 10.87 -0.74 12.04
N GLU A 179 9.84 -0.84 12.89
CA GLU A 179 8.93 -1.99 12.91
C GLU A 179 8.15 -2.15 11.59
N ASP A 180 7.67 -1.05 11.01
CA ASP A 180 6.96 -1.04 9.73
C ASP A 180 7.93 -1.34 8.57
N MET A 181 9.18 -0.86 8.65
CA MET A 181 10.23 -1.17 7.67
C MET A 181 10.60 -2.67 7.69
N VAL A 182 10.79 -3.26 8.88
CA VAL A 182 11.07 -4.70 9.05
C VAL A 182 9.88 -5.53 8.56
N SER A 183 8.67 -5.08 8.83
CA SER A 183 7.44 -5.70 8.34
C SER A 183 7.39 -5.74 6.80
N CYS A 184 7.73 -4.64 6.13
CA CYS A 184 7.86 -4.60 4.66
C CYS A 184 8.95 -5.54 4.14
N MET A 185 10.08 -5.59 4.83
CA MET A 185 11.19 -6.48 4.48
C MET A 185 10.74 -7.96 4.54
N ILE A 186 10.04 -8.37 5.59
CA ILE A 186 9.54 -9.75 5.73
C ILE A 186 8.58 -10.11 4.60
N ILE A 187 7.63 -9.23 4.28
CA ILE A 187 6.67 -9.46 3.19
C ILE A 187 7.38 -9.51 1.84
N SER A 188 8.34 -8.61 1.59
CA SER A 188 9.13 -8.60 0.35
C SER A 188 9.94 -9.88 0.19
N LEU A 189 10.51 -10.38 1.29
CA LEU A 189 11.21 -11.66 1.30
C LEU A 189 10.27 -12.82 0.98
N LEU A 190 9.01 -12.81 1.44
CA LEU A 190 8.02 -13.82 1.06
C LEU A 190 7.78 -13.86 -0.46
N PHE A 191 7.56 -12.70 -1.08
CA PHE A 191 7.39 -12.63 -2.54
C PHE A 191 8.64 -13.12 -3.28
N CYS A 192 9.82 -12.81 -2.75
CA CYS A 192 11.08 -13.31 -3.27
C CYS A 192 11.20 -14.83 -3.16
N MET A 193 10.76 -15.43 -2.06
CA MET A 193 10.73 -16.89 -1.90
C MET A 193 9.83 -17.56 -2.94
N PHE A 194 8.65 -17.01 -3.24
CA PHE A 194 7.80 -17.52 -4.33
C PHE A 194 8.48 -17.42 -5.69
N LEU A 195 9.21 -16.33 -5.92
CA LEU A 195 10.00 -16.17 -7.15
C LEU A 195 11.13 -17.20 -7.22
N TRP A 196 11.88 -17.43 -6.15
CA TRP A 196 12.91 -18.46 -6.11
C TRP A 196 12.34 -19.85 -6.37
N ILE A 197 11.21 -20.20 -5.75
CA ILE A 197 10.50 -21.47 -6.01
C ILE A 197 10.20 -21.60 -7.51
N TYR A 198 9.69 -20.53 -8.14
CA TYR A 198 9.41 -20.52 -9.57
C TYR A 198 10.67 -20.69 -10.43
N LEU A 199 11.76 -19.97 -10.12
CA LEU A 199 13.02 -20.09 -10.83
C LEU A 199 13.63 -21.49 -10.71
N PHE A 200 13.60 -22.09 -9.52
CA PHE A 200 14.11 -23.44 -9.29
C PHE A 200 13.32 -24.52 -10.04
N LEU A 201 12.01 -24.33 -10.19
CA LEU A 201 11.16 -25.28 -10.89
C LEU A 201 11.20 -25.12 -12.41
N ASN A 202 11.70 -23.99 -12.93
CA ASN A 202 11.69 -23.70 -14.36
C ASN A 202 13.08 -23.93 -15.00
N PRO A 203 13.25 -24.98 -15.82
CA PRO A 203 14.53 -25.34 -16.43
C PRO A 203 15.02 -24.32 -17.48
N MET A 204 14.21 -23.33 -17.86
CA MET A 204 14.64 -22.26 -18.77
C MET A 204 15.65 -21.30 -18.12
N PHE A 205 15.69 -21.22 -16.78
CA PHE A 205 16.56 -20.29 -16.06
C PHE A 205 17.89 -20.90 -15.58
N SER A 206 18.16 -22.17 -15.88
CA SER A 206 19.36 -22.87 -15.37
C SER A 206 20.63 -22.70 -16.20
N PHE A 207 20.59 -22.03 -17.35
CA PHE A 207 21.68 -22.10 -18.35
C PHE A 207 22.44 -20.79 -18.60
N GLU A 208 22.02 -19.65 -18.05
CA GLU A 208 22.71 -18.36 -18.25
C GLU A 208 22.73 -17.54 -16.96
N THR A 209 23.93 -17.25 -16.44
CA THR A 209 24.15 -16.49 -15.19
C THR A 209 24.61 -15.05 -15.42
N GLU A 210 25.01 -14.71 -16.64
CA GLU A 210 25.41 -13.35 -17.01
C GLU A 210 24.17 -12.43 -17.11
N GLY A 211 24.15 -11.35 -16.31
CA GLY A 211 23.03 -10.39 -16.27
C GLY A 211 21.94 -10.67 -15.24
N VAL A 212 21.98 -11.80 -14.52
CA VAL A 212 21.08 -12.13 -13.39
C VAL A 212 20.97 -11.01 -12.34
N PRO A 213 22.05 -10.30 -11.96
CA PRO A 213 21.94 -9.23 -10.97
C PRO A 213 21.02 -8.07 -11.41
N ILE A 214 21.11 -7.66 -12.69
CA ILE A 214 20.35 -6.50 -13.21
C ILE A 214 18.87 -6.84 -13.36
N TYR A 215 18.58 -8.04 -13.84
CA TYR A 215 17.23 -8.63 -13.84
C TYR A 215 16.62 -8.61 -12.43
N THR A 216 17.39 -9.03 -11.43
CA THR A 216 16.94 -9.12 -10.04
C THR A 216 16.61 -7.74 -9.46
N PHE A 217 17.37 -6.69 -9.78
CA PHE A 217 17.05 -5.33 -9.33
C PHE A 217 15.72 -4.81 -9.85
N THR A 218 15.41 -5.07 -11.12
CA THR A 218 14.14 -4.65 -11.72
C THR A 218 12.97 -5.28 -10.97
N ILE A 219 13.04 -6.58 -10.70
CA ILE A 219 11.95 -7.27 -10.01
C ILE A 219 11.82 -6.82 -8.56
N ILE A 220 12.94 -6.60 -7.87
CA ILE A 220 12.92 -6.09 -6.50
C ILE A 220 12.20 -4.73 -6.42
N LEU A 221 12.41 -3.81 -7.38
CA LEU A 221 11.68 -2.53 -7.40
C LEU A 221 10.17 -2.74 -7.45
N TYR A 222 9.70 -3.66 -8.31
CA TYR A 222 8.28 -3.99 -8.41
C TYR A 222 7.74 -4.67 -7.14
N ILE A 223 8.53 -5.54 -6.51
CA ILE A 223 8.15 -6.14 -5.22
C ILE A 223 7.99 -5.03 -4.17
N SER A 224 8.94 -4.10 -4.06
CA SER A 224 8.82 -2.97 -3.12
C SER A 224 7.59 -2.10 -3.43
N ALA A 225 7.31 -1.83 -4.71
CA ALA A 225 6.12 -1.09 -5.14
C ALA A 225 4.80 -1.82 -4.82
N LEU A 226 4.80 -3.15 -4.75
CA LEU A 226 3.64 -3.97 -4.41
C LEU A 226 3.43 -4.11 -2.89
N VAL A 227 4.52 -4.17 -2.12
CA VAL A 227 4.48 -4.44 -0.67
C VAL A 227 4.27 -3.18 0.16
N MET A 228 4.89 -2.07 -0.23
CA MET A 228 4.79 -0.85 0.56
C MET A 228 3.42 -0.17 0.60
N PRO A 229 2.52 -0.32 -0.39
CA PRO A 229 1.20 0.29 -0.29
C PRO A 229 0.38 -0.17 0.92
N TRP A 230 0.70 -1.32 1.52
CA TRP A 230 -0.02 -1.85 2.68
C TRP A 230 0.37 -1.17 3.99
N THR A 231 1.50 -0.47 4.06
CA THR A 231 1.96 0.20 5.29
C THR A 231 1.03 1.32 5.73
N VAL A 232 0.27 1.90 4.81
CA VAL A 232 -0.68 2.97 5.11
C VAL A 232 -1.64 2.56 6.24
N PHE A 233 -2.09 1.30 6.26
CA PHE A 233 -2.98 0.79 7.32
C PHE A 233 -2.32 0.77 8.70
N SER A 234 -0.99 0.60 8.77
CA SER A 234 -0.21 0.74 10.01
C SER A 234 -0.07 2.20 10.42
N THR A 235 0.33 3.06 9.47
CA THR A 235 0.61 4.49 9.74
C THR A 235 -0.62 5.26 10.22
N VAL A 236 -1.79 4.99 9.65
CA VAL A 236 -3.05 5.63 10.03
C VAL A 236 -3.82 4.80 11.09
N ASN A 237 -3.17 3.77 11.65
CA ASN A 237 -3.69 2.86 12.68
C ASN A 237 -5.16 2.47 12.46
N ALA A 238 -5.48 2.01 11.25
CA ALA A 238 -6.84 1.66 10.87
C ALA A 238 -7.30 0.43 11.68
N ARG A 239 -8.33 0.62 12.50
CA ARG A 239 -8.82 -0.41 13.44
C ARG A 239 -10.33 -0.52 13.44
N ILE A 240 -10.80 -1.74 13.62
CA ILE A 240 -12.21 -2.03 13.87
C ILE A 240 -12.38 -2.09 15.38
N GLU A 241 -13.18 -1.19 15.95
CA GLU A 241 -13.48 -1.18 17.37
C GLU A 241 -14.69 -2.04 17.68
N THR A 242 -14.51 -2.98 18.61
CA THR A 242 -15.62 -3.68 19.26
C THR A 242 -15.63 -3.32 20.74
N ASP A 243 -16.76 -3.55 21.41
CA ASP A 243 -16.96 -3.23 22.83
C ASP A 243 -15.88 -3.83 23.76
N TYR A 244 -15.24 -4.94 23.33
CA TYR A 244 -14.28 -5.68 24.16
C TYR A 244 -12.84 -5.63 23.63
N ARG A 245 -12.61 -5.40 22.34
CA ARG A 245 -11.25 -5.38 21.74
C ARG A 245 -11.18 -4.58 20.44
N SER A 246 -10.10 -3.82 20.26
CA SER A 246 -9.77 -3.22 18.97
C SER A 246 -9.00 -4.22 18.10
N PHE A 247 -9.48 -4.46 16.88
CA PHE A 247 -8.77 -5.24 15.86
C PHE A 247 -8.06 -4.30 14.89
N LYS A 248 -6.72 -4.31 14.88
CA LYS A 248 -5.94 -3.52 13.92
C LYS A 248 -5.86 -4.26 12.59
N LEU A 249 -6.21 -3.59 11.51
CA LEU A 249 -6.22 -4.19 10.17
C LEU A 249 -4.82 -4.65 9.75
N TYR A 250 -3.80 -3.84 10.02
CA TYR A 250 -2.41 -4.18 9.64
C TYR A 250 -1.87 -5.42 10.38
N ASP A 251 -2.25 -5.62 11.65
CA ASP A 251 -1.84 -6.82 12.42
C ASP A 251 -2.44 -8.09 11.81
N GLY A 252 -3.70 -8.01 11.39
CA GLY A 252 -4.38 -9.09 10.68
C GLY A 252 -3.69 -9.42 9.35
N PHE A 253 -3.38 -8.39 8.57
CA PHE A 253 -2.60 -8.50 7.34
C PHE A 253 -1.24 -9.18 7.57
N MET A 254 -0.47 -8.67 8.53
CA MET A 254 0.83 -9.23 8.88
C MET A 254 0.73 -10.69 9.36
N SER A 255 -0.33 -11.05 10.09
CA SER A 255 -0.54 -12.42 10.56
C SER A 255 -0.71 -13.40 9.39
N THR A 256 -1.46 -13.03 8.36
CA THR A 256 -1.66 -13.85 7.15
C THR A 256 -0.33 -14.11 6.45
N PHE A 257 0.47 -13.08 6.23
CA PHE A 257 1.78 -13.20 5.58
C PHE A 257 2.77 -14.03 6.42
N LYS A 258 2.79 -13.86 7.75
CA LYS A 258 3.63 -14.68 8.66
C LYS A 258 3.25 -16.17 8.59
N ARG A 259 1.96 -16.50 8.46
CA ARG A 259 1.51 -17.89 8.32
C ARG A 259 1.93 -18.52 6.98
N MET A 260 2.02 -17.73 5.92
CA MET A 260 2.52 -18.19 4.60
C MET A 260 4.04 -18.30 4.54
N PHE A 261 4.75 -17.55 5.38
CA PHE A 261 6.21 -17.50 5.38
C PHE A 261 6.86 -18.84 5.70
N LEU A 262 6.41 -19.51 6.76
CA LEU A 262 7.00 -20.79 7.18
C LEU A 262 6.90 -21.88 6.09
N PRO A 263 5.73 -22.16 5.47
CA PRO A 263 5.65 -23.14 4.40
C PRO A 263 6.43 -22.73 3.14
N ALA A 264 6.44 -21.45 2.77
CA ALA A 264 7.23 -20.97 1.63
C ALA A 264 8.73 -21.15 1.87
N PHE A 265 9.22 -20.81 3.06
CA PHE A 265 10.62 -21.00 3.45
C PHE A 265 11.01 -22.47 3.46
N ALA A 266 10.16 -23.35 4.01
CA ALA A 266 10.38 -24.79 3.99
C ALA A 266 10.45 -25.34 2.56
N ALA A 267 9.58 -24.86 1.65
CA ALA A 267 9.61 -25.24 0.24
C ALA A 267 10.90 -24.81 -0.46
N VAL A 268 11.37 -23.58 -0.22
CA VAL A 268 12.66 -23.10 -0.76
C VAL A 268 13.82 -23.97 -0.26
N LEU A 269 13.90 -24.24 1.05
CA LEU A 269 14.95 -25.10 1.60
C LEU A 269 14.91 -26.51 1.00
N PHE A 270 13.71 -27.06 0.83
CA PHE A 270 13.53 -28.36 0.21
C PHE A 270 14.02 -28.36 -1.25
N LEU A 271 13.68 -27.34 -2.04
CA LEU A 271 14.15 -27.22 -3.42
C LEU A 271 15.66 -27.07 -3.53
N ILE A 272 16.27 -26.24 -2.67
CA ILE A 272 17.73 -26.08 -2.61
C ILE A 272 18.41 -27.43 -2.32
N PHE A 273 17.85 -28.22 -1.40
CA PHE A 273 18.40 -29.53 -1.05
C PHE A 273 18.18 -30.55 -2.16
N ALA A 274 16.99 -30.59 -2.76
CA ALA A 274 16.61 -31.56 -3.79
C ALA A 274 17.32 -31.31 -5.13
N LEU A 275 17.51 -30.04 -5.49
CA LEU A 275 18.12 -29.60 -6.75
C LEU A 275 19.58 -29.19 -6.55
N TYR A 276 20.29 -29.81 -5.61
CA TYR A 276 21.67 -29.43 -5.25
C TYR A 276 22.56 -29.35 -6.50
N THR A 277 22.76 -28.12 -6.96
CA THR A 277 23.36 -27.78 -8.27
C THR A 277 24.73 -27.12 -8.10
N GLY A 278 25.25 -27.08 -6.86
CA GLY A 278 26.57 -26.55 -6.52
C GLY A 278 26.52 -25.32 -5.58
N PRO A 279 27.67 -24.89 -5.06
CA PRO A 279 27.77 -23.76 -4.12
C PRO A 279 27.41 -22.40 -4.73
N GLU A 280 27.47 -22.26 -6.06
CA GLU A 280 27.19 -20.99 -6.76
C GLU A 280 25.72 -20.56 -6.64
N ASN A 281 24.78 -21.49 -6.68
CA ASN A 281 23.34 -21.18 -6.55
C ASN A 281 22.96 -20.67 -5.16
N LEU A 282 23.63 -21.18 -4.11
CA LEU A 282 23.49 -20.64 -2.76
C LEU A 282 23.99 -19.20 -2.67
N TYR A 283 25.10 -18.88 -3.36
CA TYR A 283 25.62 -17.52 -3.42
C TYR A 283 24.62 -16.56 -4.09
N TYR A 284 23.98 -16.95 -5.21
CA TYR A 284 22.97 -16.12 -5.88
C TYR A 284 21.73 -15.88 -5.02
N ILE A 285 21.24 -16.89 -4.30
CA ILE A 285 20.13 -16.72 -3.35
C ILE A 285 20.52 -15.75 -2.24
N LEU A 286 21.71 -15.92 -1.65
CA LEU A 286 22.16 -15.08 -0.54
C LEU A 286 22.38 -13.63 -0.98
N MET A 287 22.95 -13.43 -2.17
CA MET A 287 23.12 -12.09 -2.77
C MET A 287 21.77 -11.45 -3.09
N SER A 288 20.83 -12.16 -3.71
CA SER A 288 19.49 -11.63 -4.00
C SER A 288 18.71 -11.31 -2.71
N MET A 289 18.86 -12.13 -1.66
CA MET A 289 18.33 -11.87 -0.32
C MET A 289 18.91 -10.60 0.29
N ALA A 290 20.24 -10.43 0.26
CA ALA A 290 20.87 -9.21 0.76
C ALA A 290 20.38 -7.98 -0.01
N MET A 291 20.23 -8.11 -1.33
CA MET A 291 19.77 -7.03 -2.18
C MET A 291 18.33 -6.61 -1.93
N ILE A 292 17.41 -7.55 -1.75
CA ILE A 292 16.01 -7.19 -1.46
C ILE A 292 15.89 -6.50 -0.11
N ILE A 293 16.69 -6.92 0.88
CA ILE A 293 16.73 -6.27 2.19
C ILE A 293 17.21 -4.83 2.05
N VAL A 294 18.36 -4.61 1.40
CA VAL A 294 18.91 -3.26 1.21
C VAL A 294 17.95 -2.36 0.43
N MET A 295 17.42 -2.83 -0.70
CA MET A 295 16.52 -2.04 -1.55
C MET A 295 15.19 -1.74 -0.86
N THR A 296 14.59 -2.69 -0.15
CA THR A 296 13.30 -2.46 0.54
C THR A 296 13.49 -1.53 1.74
N ILE A 297 14.56 -1.68 2.51
CA ILE A 297 14.88 -0.77 3.63
C ILE A 297 15.15 0.64 3.10
N PHE A 298 15.92 0.78 2.02
CA PHE A 298 16.23 2.08 1.44
C PHE A 298 15.01 2.76 0.84
N THR A 299 14.21 2.03 0.05
CA THR A 299 12.97 2.57 -0.54
C THR A 299 11.95 2.96 0.54
N SER A 300 11.81 2.16 1.61
CA SER A 300 10.94 2.50 2.73
C SER A 300 11.44 3.71 3.52
N ALA A 301 12.75 3.83 3.75
CA ALA A 301 13.33 5.02 4.39
C ALA A 301 13.07 6.28 3.57
N MET A 302 13.21 6.23 2.24
CA MET A 302 12.87 7.35 1.37
C MET A 302 11.38 7.69 1.48
N TYR A 303 10.49 6.70 1.36
CA TYR A 303 9.04 6.92 1.49
C TYR A 303 8.65 7.58 2.83
N PHE A 304 9.15 7.07 3.96
CA PHE A 304 8.83 7.61 5.29
C PHE A 304 9.40 9.02 5.51
N THR A 305 10.52 9.36 4.87
CA THR A 305 11.14 10.69 5.04
C THR A 305 10.58 11.75 4.09
N SER A 306 10.14 11.38 2.89
CA SER A 306 9.67 12.33 1.87
C SER A 306 8.15 12.43 1.74
N ASN A 307 7.42 11.32 1.80
CA ASN A 307 6.04 11.25 1.31
C ASN A 307 4.98 10.94 2.39
N GLU A 308 5.32 10.20 3.45
CA GLU A 308 4.35 9.73 4.47
C GLU A 308 3.49 10.86 5.05
N LEU A 309 4.09 11.98 5.48
CA LEU A 309 3.36 13.07 6.13
C LEU A 309 2.28 13.69 5.21
N SER A 310 2.63 13.90 3.93
CA SER A 310 1.71 14.43 2.92
C SER A 310 0.54 13.49 2.67
N MET A 311 0.81 12.19 2.74
CA MET A 311 -0.15 11.13 2.51
C MET A 311 -1.13 10.99 3.68
N VAL A 312 -0.62 10.86 4.91
CA VAL A 312 -1.44 10.69 6.12
C VAL A 312 -2.35 11.90 6.34
N ASN A 313 -1.84 13.12 6.20
CA ASN A 313 -2.65 14.33 6.36
C ASN A 313 -3.83 14.37 5.37
N ASP A 314 -3.62 13.97 4.10
CA ASP A 314 -4.72 13.92 3.14
C ASP A 314 -5.78 12.88 3.50
N ILE A 315 -5.33 11.73 4.00
CA ILE A 315 -6.23 10.66 4.43
C ILE A 315 -7.09 11.16 5.56
N LEU A 316 -6.51 11.82 6.57
CA LEU A 316 -7.24 12.36 7.71
C LEU A 316 -8.21 13.46 7.31
N ASP A 317 -7.78 14.40 6.45
CA ASP A 317 -8.62 15.49 5.99
C ASP A 317 -9.87 14.94 5.27
N LYS A 318 -9.67 14.02 4.33
CA LYS A 318 -10.78 13.37 3.62
C LYS A 318 -11.60 12.46 4.53
N TRP A 319 -10.96 11.76 5.46
CA TRP A 319 -11.67 10.93 6.42
C TRP A 319 -12.64 11.75 7.26
N GLY A 320 -12.22 12.92 7.75
CA GLY A 320 -13.06 13.85 8.48
C GLY A 320 -14.21 14.43 7.66
N GLU A 321 -14.05 14.57 6.34
CA GLU A 321 -15.13 14.98 5.43
C GLU A 321 -16.18 13.87 5.24
N PHE A 322 -15.76 12.61 5.07
CA PHE A 322 -16.66 11.47 4.84
C PHE A 322 -17.30 10.93 6.12
N HIS A 323 -16.60 11.03 7.23
CA HIS A 323 -17.05 10.64 8.56
C HIS A 323 -16.97 11.86 9.46
N PRO A 324 -17.88 12.84 9.30
CA PRO A 324 -17.95 13.97 10.22
C PRO A 324 -18.04 13.36 11.61
N THR A 325 -17.02 13.64 12.43
CA THR A 325 -16.96 13.15 13.82
C THR A 325 -18.34 13.33 14.41
N GLU A 326 -18.92 12.22 14.84
CA GLU A 326 -20.29 12.14 15.33
C GLU A 326 -20.72 13.46 15.99
N ILE A 327 -21.67 14.15 15.35
CA ILE A 327 -22.52 15.13 16.02
C ILE A 327 -23.23 14.46 17.24
N TYR A 328 -23.20 13.11 17.30
CA TYR A 328 -23.53 12.28 18.46
C TYR A 328 -22.50 12.24 19.60
N SER A 329 -21.48 13.10 19.60
CA SER A 329 -20.82 13.53 20.84
C SER A 329 -21.73 14.35 21.79
N GLY A 330 -23.02 14.52 21.43
CA GLY A 330 -24.09 14.96 22.31
C GLY A 330 -24.58 13.91 23.33
N PHE A 331 -23.98 12.71 23.38
CA PHE A 331 -24.01 11.92 24.61
C PHE A 331 -22.72 12.18 25.37
N ASP A 332 -22.85 13.00 26.42
CA ASP A 332 -21.79 13.32 27.36
C ASP A 332 -21.00 12.06 27.72
N SER A 333 -19.78 11.99 27.19
CA SER A 333 -18.70 11.36 27.95
C SER A 333 -18.56 12.18 29.24
N VAL A 334 -19.17 11.66 30.29
CA VAL A 334 -19.04 12.19 31.64
C VAL A 334 -17.56 12.46 31.91
N ARG A 335 -17.23 13.75 32.06
CA ARG A 335 -15.90 14.37 32.20
C ARG A 335 -15.10 14.57 30.92
N ARG A 336 -15.43 15.62 30.18
CA ARG A 336 -14.42 16.63 29.78
C ARG A 336 -15.07 18.01 29.72
N LYS A 337 -14.58 18.92 30.56
CA LYS A 337 -14.85 20.36 30.45
C LYS A 337 -14.33 20.83 29.08
N SER A 338 -15.21 21.03 28.10
CA SER A 338 -14.90 21.87 26.95
C SER A 338 -15.86 23.06 26.92
N SER A 339 -15.26 24.24 26.91
CA SER A 339 -15.87 25.55 27.11
C SER A 339 -16.46 26.11 25.82
N LEU A 340 -17.35 25.38 25.16
CA LEU A 340 -18.13 25.91 24.05
C LEU A 340 -19.55 26.20 24.53
N LYS A 341 -19.84 27.50 24.62
CA LYS A 341 -21.10 28.07 25.08
C LYS A 341 -22.31 27.36 24.46
N ASP A 342 -23.09 26.78 25.35
CA ASP A 342 -24.45 26.24 25.21
C ASP A 342 -25.47 27.28 24.69
N ASP A 343 -25.39 27.74 23.43
CA ASP A 343 -26.50 28.52 22.86
C ASP A 343 -26.52 28.48 21.32
N ILE A 344 -26.75 27.29 20.75
CA ILE A 344 -27.29 27.19 19.40
C ILE A 344 -28.81 27.03 19.54
N PRO A 345 -29.60 28.08 19.29
CA PRO A 345 -31.06 27.99 19.40
C PRO A 345 -31.61 27.10 18.29
N GLY A 346 -32.35 26.06 18.65
CA GLY A 346 -33.14 25.25 17.72
C GLY A 346 -32.78 23.77 17.60
N THR A 347 -31.76 23.27 18.31
CA THR A 347 -31.56 21.81 18.45
C THR A 347 -32.48 21.27 19.54
N PRO A 348 -33.40 20.33 19.23
CA PRO A 348 -34.22 19.70 20.26
C PRO A 348 -33.33 18.91 21.22
N ARG A 349 -33.27 19.33 22.49
CA ARG A 349 -32.69 18.53 23.57
C ARG A 349 -33.64 17.38 23.87
N ARG A 350 -33.30 16.16 23.46
CA ARG A 350 -34.02 14.95 23.87
C ARG A 350 -33.45 14.44 25.19
N ASN A 351 -34.32 14.22 26.17
CA ASN A 351 -33.89 13.72 27.47
C ASN A 351 -33.55 12.22 27.34
N PRO A 352 -32.39 11.73 27.82
CA PRO A 352 -32.01 10.31 27.68
C PRO A 352 -33.01 9.33 28.32
N SER A 353 -33.77 9.81 29.31
CA SER A 353 -34.85 9.08 29.98
C SER A 353 -36.10 8.85 29.12
N GLU A 354 -36.26 9.59 28.02
CA GLU A 354 -37.42 9.44 27.12
C GLU A 354 -37.25 8.30 26.11
N CYS A 355 -36.01 7.85 25.85
CA CYS A 355 -35.74 6.76 24.89
C CYS A 355 -35.90 5.36 25.50
N PHE A 356 -35.85 5.23 26.83
CA PHE A 356 -35.91 3.95 27.52
C PHE A 356 -36.90 4.00 28.69
N SER A 357 -38.19 3.83 28.41
CA SER A 357 -39.15 3.44 29.44
C SER A 357 -38.98 1.95 29.76
N VAL A 358 -37.86 1.59 30.39
CA VAL A 358 -37.74 0.26 31.01
C VAL A 358 -38.41 0.37 32.37
N ASP A 359 -39.65 -0.12 32.42
CA ASP A 359 -40.43 -0.28 33.65
C ASP A 359 -39.76 -1.38 34.50
N LEU A 360 -38.71 -1.02 35.23
CA LEU A 360 -38.09 -1.87 36.24
C LEU A 360 -39.05 -1.98 37.43
N LYS A 361 -40.11 -2.78 37.27
CA LYS A 361 -40.84 -3.32 38.42
C LYS A 361 -39.90 -4.24 39.17
N SER A 362 -39.30 -3.70 40.23
CA SER A 362 -38.71 -4.44 41.33
C SER A 362 -39.73 -5.44 41.86
N ARG A 363 -39.63 -6.72 41.46
CA ARG A 363 -40.21 -7.80 42.23
C ARG A 363 -39.25 -8.11 43.38
N ALA A 364 -39.48 -7.42 44.48
CA ALA A 364 -39.16 -7.99 45.78
C ALA A 364 -40.15 -9.14 46.03
N ARG A 365 -39.63 -10.37 46.07
CA ARG A 365 -40.04 -11.44 46.99
C ARG A 365 -38.98 -12.53 46.98
#